data_AF-Q5DA28-F1
#
_entry.id   AF-Q5DA28-F1
#
_cell.length_a   1.000
_cell.length_b   1.000
_cell.length_c   1.000
_cell.angle_alpha   90.00
_cell.angle_beta   90.00
_cell.angle_gamma   90.00
#
_symmetry.space_group_name_H-M   'P 1'
#
loop_
_entity.id
_entity.type
_entity.pdbx_description
1 polymer ?
#
loop_
_entity_poly.entity_id
_entity_poly.type
_entity_poly.pdbx_seq_one_letter_code
_entity_poly.pdbx_strand_id
1 'polypeptide(L)'
;MGTSILVMPWAIQQAGFTLGIFLILFVAFIAWYCGYLVLKATEDLKIIQNIRSSVDLEFTDVCLYHLGKPGYILALSFSMLSLIGAIIVYYVLMCNFLYYTGDYIYRKFK
;
A
#
# COMPACT_ATOMS: atom_id res chain seq x y z
N MET A 1 0.23 3.97 -9.08
CA MET A 1 -0.60 3.03 -9.89
C MET A 1 0.35 2.05 -10.55
N GLY A 2 0.17 0.74 -10.37
CA GLY A 2 1.15 -0.28 -10.77
C GLY A 2 0.54 -1.67 -10.87
N THR A 3 1.28 -2.70 -10.49
CA THR A 3 0.85 -4.12 -10.54
C THR A 3 -0.44 -4.40 -9.76
N SER A 4 -0.80 -3.58 -8.78
CA SER A 4 -2.03 -3.69 -7.99
C SER A 4 -3.32 -3.62 -8.83
N ILE A 5 -3.29 -3.09 -10.06
CA ILE A 5 -4.49 -3.04 -10.91
C ILE A 5 -4.83 -4.40 -11.53
N LEU A 6 -3.84 -5.29 -11.66
CA LEU A 6 -3.98 -6.61 -12.30
C LEU A 6 -4.96 -7.51 -11.54
N VAL A 7 -5.11 -7.32 -10.23
CA VAL A 7 -6.00 -8.14 -9.38
C VAL A 7 -7.45 -7.60 -9.30
N MET A 8 -7.71 -6.38 -9.77
CA MET A 8 -9.03 -5.75 -9.62
C MET A 8 -10.16 -6.52 -10.33
N PRO A 9 -10.00 -7.03 -11.56
CA PRO A 9 -11.05 -7.83 -12.20
C PRO A 9 -11.35 -9.12 -11.44
N TRP A 10 -10.31 -9.79 -10.91
CA TRP A 10 -10.46 -10.98 -10.10
C TRP A 10 -11.19 -10.68 -8.78
N ALA A 11 -10.90 -9.55 -8.14
CA ALA A 11 -11.60 -9.12 -6.93
C ALA A 11 -13.11 -8.88 -7.18
N ILE A 12 -13.46 -8.27 -8.32
CA ILE A 12 -14.86 -8.09 -8.74
C ILE A 12 -15.54 -9.45 -8.99
N GLN A 13 -14.82 -10.40 -9.60
CA GLN A 13 -15.33 -11.75 -9.82
C GLN A 13 -15.67 -12.47 -8.51
N GLN A 14 -14.88 -12.28 -7.45
CA GLN A 14 -15.12 -12.90 -6.13
C GLN A 14 -16.29 -12.26 -5.37
N ALA A 15 -16.46 -10.93 -5.47
CA ALA A 15 -17.52 -10.22 -4.77
C ALA A 15 -18.87 -10.22 -5.51
N GLY A 16 -18.87 -10.46 -6.83
CA GLY A 16 -20.01 -10.25 -7.71
C GLY A 16 -20.05 -8.82 -8.28
N PHE A 17 -20.69 -8.62 -9.43
CA PHE A 17 -20.60 -7.36 -10.18
C PHE A 17 -21.15 -6.14 -9.44
N THR A 18 -22.40 -6.22 -8.97
CA THR A 18 -23.09 -5.11 -8.29
C THR A 18 -22.53 -4.84 -6.89
N LEU A 19 -22.22 -5.90 -6.15
CA LEU A 19 -21.65 -5.78 -4.81
C LEU A 19 -20.18 -5.34 -4.87
N GLY A 20 -19.42 -5.82 -5.85
CA GLY A 20 -18.03 -5.44 -6.09
C GLY A 20 -17.86 -3.96 -6.40
N ILE A 21 -18.70 -3.38 -7.28
CA ILE A 21 -18.62 -1.94 -7.59
C ILE A 21 -18.93 -1.08 -6.36
N PHE A 22 -19.91 -1.50 -5.55
CA PHE A 22 -20.26 -0.84 -4.30
C PHE A 22 -19.09 -0.91 -3.30
N LEU A 23 -18.47 -2.07 -3.12
CA LEU A 23 -17.34 -2.25 -2.22
C LEU A 23 -16.11 -1.42 -2.65
N ILE A 24 -15.81 -1.35 -3.95
CA ILE A 24 -14.69 -0.54 -4.45
C ILE A 24 -14.88 0.92 -4.06
N LEU A 25 -16.08 1.48 -4.28
CA LEU A 25 -16.39 2.87 -3.89
C LEU A 25 -16.33 3.07 -2.37
N PHE A 26 -16.88 2.12 -1.61
CA PHE A 26 -16.90 2.18 -0.16
C PHE A 26 -15.49 2.14 0.45
N VAL A 27 -14.64 1.20 0.01
CA VAL A 27 -13.25 1.09 0.46
C VAL A 27 -12.43 2.29 0.00
N ALA A 28 -12.68 2.83 -1.21
CA ALA A 28 -12.02 4.04 -1.66
C ALA A 28 -12.32 5.24 -0.75
N PHE A 29 -13.57 5.41 -0.30
CA PHE A 29 -13.94 6.47 0.63
C PHE A 29 -13.28 6.29 2.01
N ILE A 30 -13.27 5.06 2.53
CA ILE A 30 -12.60 4.75 3.81
C ILE A 30 -11.09 5.02 3.71
N ALA A 31 -10.46 4.59 2.61
CA ALA A 31 -9.03 4.80 2.39
C ALA A 31 -8.69 6.29 2.27
N TRP A 32 -9.52 7.07 1.58
CA TRP A 32 -9.38 8.53 1.54
C TRP A 32 -9.44 9.10 2.96
N TYR A 33 -10.50 8.79 3.71
CA TYR A 33 -10.68 9.33 5.06
C TYR A 33 -9.54 8.93 6.01
N CYS A 34 -9.06 7.68 5.91
CA CYS A 34 -7.90 7.20 6.68
C CYS A 34 -6.64 7.99 6.31
N GLY A 35 -6.37 8.20 5.02
CA GLY A 35 -5.25 9.01 4.56
C GLY A 35 -5.33 10.46 5.06
N TYR A 36 -6.52 11.06 5.04
CA TYR A 36 -6.77 12.38 5.61
C TYR A 36 -6.45 12.44 7.11
N LEU A 37 -6.89 11.43 7.88
CA LEU A 37 -6.61 11.35 9.31
C LEU A 37 -5.11 11.23 9.60
N VAL A 38 -4.38 10.42 8.82
CA VAL A 38 -2.93 10.26 8.93
C VAL A 38 -2.21 11.58 8.66
N LEU A 39 -2.59 12.29 7.58
CA LEU A 39 -2.00 13.58 7.26
C LEU A 39 -2.26 14.62 8.35
N LYS A 40 -3.50 14.70 8.83
CA LYS A 40 -3.86 15.62 9.92
C LYS A 40 -3.05 15.34 11.19
N ALA A 41 -2.89 14.07 11.56
CA ALA A 41 -2.10 13.68 12.73
C ALA A 41 -0.61 14.06 12.58
N THR A 42 -0.04 13.93 11.38
CA THR A 42 1.34 14.38 11.11
C THR A 42 1.48 15.90 11.15
N GLU A 43 0.49 16.67 10.70
CA GLU A 43 0.50 18.13 10.74
C GLU A 43 0.39 18.67 12.17
N ASP A 44 -0.53 18.13 12.96
CA ASP A 44 -0.73 18.53 14.37
C ASP A 44 0.57 18.33 15.18
N LEU A 45 1.29 17.24 14.96
CA LEU A 45 2.56 16.98 15.63
C LEU A 45 3.69 17.88 15.14
N LYS A 46 3.73 18.20 13.85
CA LYS A 46 4.71 19.14 13.29
C LYS A 46 4.60 20.53 13.94
N ILE A 47 3.38 20.95 14.29
CA ILE A 47 3.11 22.21 14.98
C ILE A 47 3.55 22.14 16.45
N ILE A 48 3.27 21.03 17.15
CA ILE A 48 3.57 20.86 18.58
C ILE A 48 5.08 20.78 18.85
N GLN A 49 5.83 20.06 18.01
CA GLN A 49 7.26 19.84 18.25
C GLN A 49 8.14 21.04 17.88
N ASN A 50 7.64 22.04 17.14
CA ASN A 50 8.40 23.22 16.69
C ASN A 50 9.78 22.85 16.09
N ILE A 51 9.89 21.66 15.49
CA ILE A 51 11.12 21.17 14.87
C ILE A 51 11.14 21.73 13.46
N ARG A 52 12.24 22.44 13.18
CA ARG A 52 12.58 23.06 11.90
C ARG A 52 12.32 22.09 10.73
N SER A 53 11.81 22.64 9.64
CA SER A 53 11.29 22.03 8.40
C SER A 53 12.19 21.04 7.62
N SER A 54 13.12 20.34 8.26
CA SER A 54 14.13 19.47 7.62
C SER A 54 14.07 18.00 8.03
N VAL A 55 13.15 17.61 8.92
CA VAL A 55 12.89 16.20 9.23
C VAL A 55 11.47 15.88 8.79
N ASP A 56 11.36 15.03 7.77
CA ASP A 56 10.07 14.45 7.39
C ASP A 56 9.60 13.58 8.55
N LEU A 57 8.59 14.06 9.29
CA LEU A 57 7.97 13.29 10.36
C LEU A 57 7.23 12.12 9.74
N GLU A 58 7.69 10.91 10.04
CA GLU A 58 7.05 9.69 9.56
C GLU A 58 5.86 9.32 10.45
N PHE A 59 4.90 8.58 9.90
CA PHE A 59 3.75 8.06 10.65
C PHE A 59 4.17 7.25 11.89
N THR A 60 5.32 6.59 11.84
CA THR A 60 5.87 5.81 12.96
C THR A 60 6.16 6.69 14.19
N ASP A 61 6.60 7.94 13.98
CA ASP A 61 6.87 8.91 15.06
C ASP A 61 5.58 9.43 15.68
N VAL A 62 4.53 9.58 14.86
CA VAL A 62 3.17 9.90 15.34
C VAL A 62 2.64 8.82 16.28
N CYS A 63 2.83 7.55 15.91
CA CYS A 63 2.47 6.41 16.76
C CYS A 63 3.31 6.35 18.04
N LEU A 64 4.59 6.73 18.00
CA LEU A 64 5.44 6.80 19.18
C LEU A 64 4.95 7.89 20.15
N TYR A 65 4.55 9.05 19.65
CA TYR A 65 4.07 10.15 20.49
C TYR A 65 2.73 9.83 21.16
N HIS A 66 1.76 9.30 20.40
CA HIS A 66 0.42 9.05 20.93
C HIS A 66 0.27 7.73 21.71
N LEU A 67 0.96 6.66 21.29
CA LEU A 67 0.82 5.31 21.87
C LEU A 67 2.06 4.85 22.65
N GLY A 68 3.16 5.61 22.59
CA GLY A 68 4.43 5.24 23.22
C GLY A 68 5.19 4.14 22.48
N LYS A 69 6.14 3.51 23.18
CA LYS A 69 7.00 2.43 22.68
C LYS A 69 6.26 1.24 22.02
N PRO A 70 5.13 0.72 22.55
CA PRO A 70 4.44 -0.40 21.89
C PRO A 70 3.81 0.00 20.54
N GLY A 71 3.31 1.24 20.42
CA GLY A 71 2.75 1.74 19.16
C GLY A 71 3.80 1.87 18.06
N TYR A 72 4.99 2.34 18.41
CA TYR A 72 6.13 2.43 17.49
C TYR A 72 6.50 1.06 16.91
N ILE A 73 6.62 0.04 17.77
CA ILE A 73 6.99 -1.33 17.35
C ILE A 73 5.93 -1.93 16.44
N LEU A 74 4.64 -1.74 16.76
CA LEU A 74 3.54 -2.21 15.92
C LEU A 74 3.55 -1.52 14.55
N ALA A 75 3.64 -0.19 14.49
CA ALA A 75 3.66 0.56 13.24
C ALA A 75 4.83 0.14 12.34
N LEU A 76 6.02 0.01 12.92
CA LEU A 76 7.21 -0.45 12.20
C LEU A 76 7.03 -1.88 11.66
N SER A 77 6.46 -2.78 12.45
CA SER A 77 6.24 -4.18 12.05
C SER A 77 5.26 -4.28 10.88
N PHE A 78 4.15 -3.53 10.91
CA PHE A 78 3.17 -3.51 9.81
C PHE A 78 3.76 -2.92 8.52
N SER A 79 4.58 -1.87 8.63
CA SER A 79 5.26 -1.27 7.47
C SER A 79 6.22 -2.27 6.81
N MET A 80 7.05 -2.95 7.61
CA MET A 80 7.95 -3.99 7.11
C MET A 80 7.21 -5.16 6.48
N LEU A 81 6.10 -5.60 7.07
CA LEU A 81 5.26 -6.67 6.52
C LEU A 81 4.71 -6.29 5.14
N SER A 82 4.23 -5.05 4.98
CA SER A 82 3.75 -4.53 3.69
C SER A 82 4.85 -4.52 2.64
N LEU A 83 6.08 -4.11 3.00
CA LEU A 83 7.22 -4.08 2.09
C LEU A 83 7.60 -5.49 1.60
N ILE A 84 7.71 -6.46 2.52
CA ILE A 84 8.03 -7.85 2.19
C ILE A 84 6.97 -8.45 1.27
N GLY A 85 5.68 -8.20 1.57
CA GLY A 85 4.58 -8.66 0.72
C GLY A 85 4.68 -8.13 -0.70
N ALA A 86 5.02 -6.85 -0.87
CA ALA A 86 5.20 -6.24 -2.19
C ALA A 86 6.38 -6.87 -2.96
N ILE A 87 7.51 -7.13 -2.31
CA ILE A 87 8.68 -7.78 -2.93
C ILE A 87 8.33 -9.18 -3.45
N ILE A 88 7.60 -9.97 -2.66
CA ILE A 88 7.16 -11.32 -3.05
C ILE A 88 6.29 -11.26 -4.31
N VAL A 89 5.28 -10.38 -4.32
CA VAL A 89 4.38 -10.22 -5.48
C VAL A 89 5.16 -9.78 -6.73
N TYR A 90 6.10 -8.86 -6.59
CA TYR A 90 6.94 -8.43 -7.70
C TYR A 90 7.79 -9.54 -8.27
N TYR A 91 8.40 -10.37 -7.41
CA TYR A 91 9.18 -11.52 -7.85
C TYR A 91 8.33 -12.50 -8.67
N VAL A 92 7.16 -12.86 -8.17
CA VAL A 92 6.23 -13.78 -8.87
C VAL A 92 5.80 -13.21 -10.23
N LEU A 93 5.44 -11.93 -10.28
CA LEU A 93 5.03 -11.27 -11.52
C LEU A 93 6.18 -11.17 -12.53
N MET A 94 7.40 -10.85 -12.08
CA MET A 94 8.60 -10.83 -12.92
C MET A 94 8.86 -12.19 -13.58
N CYS A 95 8.81 -13.28 -12.82
CA CYS A 95 8.97 -14.62 -13.38
C CYS A 95 7.89 -14.93 -14.42
N ASN A 96 6.63 -14.56 -14.15
CA ASN A 96 5.52 -14.79 -15.06
C ASN A 96 5.68 -14.02 -16.38
N PHE A 97 5.98 -12.72 -16.28
CA PHE A 97 6.17 -11.88 -17.46
C PHE A 97 7.41 -12.28 -18.25
N LEU A 98 8.50 -12.66 -17.59
CA LEU A 98 9.70 -13.14 -18.26
C LEU A 98 9.44 -14.43 -19.02
N TYR A 99 8.70 -15.37 -18.43
CA TYR A 99 8.33 -16.64 -19.06
C TYR A 99 7.49 -16.41 -20.33
N TYR A 100 6.40 -15.63 -20.23
CA TYR A 100 5.54 -15.37 -21.39
C TYR A 100 6.24 -14.55 -22.48
N THR A 101 7.14 -13.63 -22.11
CA THR A 101 7.96 -12.89 -23.07
C THR A 101 8.94 -13.81 -23.79
N GLY A 102 9.59 -14.72 -23.06
CA GLY A 102 10.50 -15.72 -23.64
C GLY A 102 9.81 -16.66 -24.61
N ASP A 103 8.64 -17.21 -24.24
CA ASP A 103 7.83 -18.07 -25.11
C ASP A 103 7.36 -17.32 -26.38
N TYR A 104 6.94 -16.05 -26.23
CA TYR A 104 6.54 -15.21 -27.35
C TYR A 104 7.69 -15.00 -28.35
N ILE A 105 8.90 -14.71 -27.88
CA ILE A 105 10.09 -14.53 -28.73
C ILE A 105 10.45 -15.86 -29.41
N TYR A 106 10.49 -16.97 -28.65
CA TYR A 106 10.83 -18.28 -29.18
C TYR A 106 9.88 -18.73 -30.31
N ARG A 107 8.56 -18.51 -30.13
CA ARG A 107 7.56 -18.82 -31.15
C ARG A 107 7.64 -17.93 -32.39
N LYS A 108 8.16 -16.71 -32.28
CA LYS A 108 8.29 -15.77 -33.40
C LYS A 108 9.50 -16.06 -34.28
N PHE A 109 10.58 -16.59 -33.70
CA PHE A 109 11.82 -16.93 -34.42
C PHE A 109 11.83 -18.35 -35.01
N LYS A 110 10.82 -19.16 -34.71
CA LYS A 110 10.59 -20.48 -35.29
C LYS A 110 9.51 -20.42 -36.35
#